data_AF-A0A8H6TF82-F1
#
_entry.id   AF-A0A8H6TF82-F1
#
_cell.length_a   1.000
_cell.length_b   1.000
_cell.length_c   1.000
_cell.angle_alpha   90.00
_cell.angle_beta   90.00
_cell.angle_gamma   90.00
#
_symmetry.space_group_name_H-M   'P 1'
#
loop_
_entity.id
_entity.type
_entity.pdbx_description
1 polymer ?
#
loop_
_entity_poly.entity_id
_entity_poly.type
_entity_poly.pdbx_seq_one_letter_code
_entity_poly.pdbx_strand_id
1 'polypeptide(L)'
;MGDSNLPFILSRWAAAQNRNFHVFSLHQQPRAIMAGGWDLNRHRISTATFFRWLDLSEGHPITIAIGLRRINVVRVDVLRYAVGSCSGPFIPRDSGKLLEPGFYGVFLAESREPFPWPFGMNSKRGMKFQDLDEFYASYRSPPCLPGVDSLLRDTENRIPSALAALAVARDGSKCCMTGRSDLPTTVTWVFPPLAGYNLSQIDVVVYEDYRVLENLMTICTTLVAPFHQNSFSVDYEDSQRVVTFADLPNDVEEHIAANPGAERFWRLSFAHSLKVHFPGGDPAPDFKGYNVEAWMEELRASGPQLDDPKWQTPFGREVLEVHFERQMAVEEDWDWRVRDSDERKRKRRVVPPTAASDDTGSESESA
;
A
#
# COMPACT_ATOMS: atom_id res chain seq x y z
N MET A 1 6.99 18.21 -12.87
CA MET A 1 5.88 17.28 -12.59
C MET A 1 4.63 18.12 -12.63
N GLY A 2 3.65 17.79 -13.47
CA GLY A 2 2.36 18.49 -13.37
C GLY A 2 1.82 18.18 -11.99
N ASP A 3 1.52 19.22 -11.21
CA ASP A 3 0.86 19.10 -9.91
C ASP A 3 -0.46 18.38 -10.14
N SER A 4 -0.45 17.05 -10.00
CA SER A 4 -1.69 16.29 -9.92
C SER A 4 -2.31 16.68 -8.59
N ASN A 5 -3.15 17.71 -8.65
CA ASN A 5 -3.90 18.29 -7.54
C ASN A 5 -5.00 17.29 -7.11
N LEU A 6 -4.60 16.07 -6.77
CA LEU A 6 -5.44 14.96 -6.32
C LEU A 6 -5.23 14.84 -4.80
N PRO A 7 -5.85 15.71 -3.99
CA PRO A 7 -5.56 15.84 -2.56
C PRO A 7 -5.77 14.55 -1.75
N PHE A 8 -6.54 13.59 -2.27
CA PHE A 8 -6.86 12.33 -1.58
C PHE A 8 -6.34 11.09 -2.27
N ILE A 9 -5.46 11.21 -3.27
CA ILE A 9 -4.90 10.01 -3.90
C ILE A 9 -4.03 9.21 -2.94
N LEU A 10 -3.42 9.89 -1.97
CA LEU A 10 -2.59 9.30 -0.92
C LEU A 10 -3.26 9.50 0.45
N SER A 11 -3.31 8.45 1.27
CA SER A 11 -3.58 8.59 2.70
C SER A 11 -2.62 9.59 3.35
N ARG A 12 -3.06 10.25 4.43
CA ARG A 12 -2.23 11.15 5.24
C ARG A 12 -0.95 10.47 5.72
N TRP A 13 -1.06 9.19 6.04
CA TRP A 13 0.08 8.40 6.49
C TRP A 13 1.12 8.17 5.37
N ALA A 14 0.69 7.82 4.16
CA ALA A 14 1.59 7.70 3.01
C ALA A 14 2.27 9.03 2.68
N ALA A 15 1.52 10.15 2.79
CA ALA A 15 2.07 11.50 2.63
C ALA A 15 3.10 11.85 3.70
N ALA A 16 2.85 11.50 4.97
CA ALA A 16 3.77 11.74 6.08
C ALA A 16 5.11 10.98 5.94
N GLN A 17 5.16 9.93 5.10
CA GLN A 17 6.38 9.19 4.79
C GLN A 17 7.15 9.72 3.58
N ASN A 18 6.74 10.86 3.01
CA ASN A 18 7.38 11.47 1.82
C ASN A 18 7.53 10.50 0.64
N ARG A 19 6.63 9.52 0.52
CA ARG A 19 6.64 8.56 -0.60
C ARG A 19 6.45 9.32 -1.90
N ASN A 20 7.29 9.00 -2.88
CA ASN A 20 7.26 9.60 -4.21
C ASN A 20 7.14 8.55 -5.33
N PHE A 21 7.21 7.27 -4.98
CA PHE A 21 6.90 6.14 -5.83
C PHE A 21 5.70 5.40 -5.25
N HIS A 22 4.66 5.19 -6.05
CA HIS A 22 3.42 4.57 -5.59
C HIS A 22 2.97 3.48 -6.57
N VAL A 23 2.48 2.38 -6.01
CA VAL A 23 1.98 1.25 -6.78
C VAL A 23 0.50 1.09 -6.52
N PHE A 24 -0.27 0.97 -7.60
CA PHE A 24 -1.71 0.76 -7.59
C PHE A 24 -2.03 -0.68 -7.96
N SER A 25 -2.91 -1.27 -7.16
CA SER A 25 -3.62 -2.49 -7.45
C SER A 25 -4.79 -2.18 -8.40
N LEU A 26 -4.85 -2.93 -9.51
CA LEU A 26 -5.80 -2.70 -10.61
C LEU A 26 -6.79 -3.87 -10.78
N HIS A 27 -6.86 -4.80 -9.82
CA HIS A 27 -7.73 -5.97 -9.88
C HIS A 27 -9.24 -5.65 -9.91
N GLN A 28 -9.64 -4.42 -9.55
CA GLN A 28 -11.04 -3.97 -9.56
C GLN A 28 -11.31 -2.97 -10.68
N GLN A 29 -10.72 -3.15 -11.87
CA GLN A 29 -10.88 -2.20 -12.96
C GLN A 29 -12.37 -1.85 -13.23
N PRO A 30 -12.67 -0.56 -13.46
CA PRO A 30 -11.73 0.53 -13.74
C PRO A 30 -11.07 1.15 -12.49
N ARG A 31 -11.41 0.70 -11.27
CA ARG A 31 -10.89 1.27 -10.02
C ARG A 31 -9.40 0.96 -9.85
N ALA A 32 -8.64 2.00 -9.52
CA ALA A 32 -7.26 1.93 -9.06
C ALA A 32 -7.22 2.15 -7.55
N ILE A 33 -6.62 1.20 -6.82
CA ILE A 33 -6.48 1.27 -5.36
C ILE A 33 -4.99 1.34 -5.05
N MET A 34 -4.54 2.34 -4.31
CA MET A 34 -3.15 2.40 -3.89
C MET A 34 -2.83 1.18 -3.02
N ALA A 35 -1.87 0.38 -3.45
CA ALA A 35 -1.40 -0.81 -2.74
C ALA A 35 -0.31 -0.43 -1.73
N GLY A 36 0.59 0.46 -2.15
CA GLY A 36 1.74 0.83 -1.36
C GLY A 36 2.61 1.86 -2.06
N GLY A 37 3.76 2.12 -1.48
CA GLY A 37 4.74 3.01 -2.08
C GLY A 37 6.04 3.07 -1.31
N TRP A 38 6.95 3.90 -1.81
CA TRP A 38 8.30 4.04 -1.28
C TRP A 38 8.81 5.48 -1.45
N ASP A 39 9.73 5.87 -0.58
CA ASP A 39 10.50 7.11 -0.70
C ASP A 39 11.82 6.84 -1.44
N LEU A 40 11.84 7.11 -2.74
CA LEU A 40 13.03 6.94 -3.59
C LEU A 40 14.08 8.03 -3.37
N ASN A 41 13.77 9.12 -2.64
CA ASN A 41 14.79 10.08 -2.25
C ASN A 41 15.67 9.51 -1.14
N ARG A 42 15.09 8.70 -0.26
CA ARG A 42 15.82 7.99 0.80
C ARG A 42 16.57 6.77 0.28
N HIS A 43 15.91 5.92 -0.52
CA HIS A 43 16.54 4.74 -1.11
C HIS A 43 16.28 4.63 -2.60
N ARG A 44 17.34 4.78 -3.40
CA ARG A 44 17.29 4.47 -4.82
C ARG A 44 17.37 2.95 -5.01
N ILE A 45 16.25 2.36 -5.40
CA ILE A 45 16.15 0.92 -5.61
C ILE A 45 15.86 0.58 -7.07
N SER A 46 16.35 -0.59 -7.49
CA SER A 46 16.00 -1.16 -8.79
C SER A 46 14.61 -1.79 -8.76
N THR A 47 14.06 -2.10 -9.94
CA THR A 47 12.80 -2.84 -10.05
C THR A 47 12.93 -4.25 -9.47
N ALA A 48 14.06 -4.93 -9.71
CA ALA A 48 14.38 -6.22 -9.11
C ALA A 48 14.40 -6.18 -7.58
N THR A 49 15.03 -5.16 -6.99
CA THR A 49 15.04 -4.95 -5.54
C THR A 49 13.63 -4.74 -4.99
N PHE A 50 12.83 -3.88 -5.63
CA PHE A 50 11.45 -3.62 -5.25
C PHE A 50 10.60 -4.90 -5.20
N PHE A 51 10.67 -5.72 -6.26
CA PHE A 51 9.90 -6.96 -6.31
C PHE A 51 10.41 -8.04 -5.34
N ARG A 52 11.72 -8.11 -5.09
CA ARG A 52 12.27 -8.98 -4.03
C ARG A 52 11.74 -8.57 -2.66
N TRP A 53 11.75 -7.28 -2.35
CA TRP A 53 11.20 -6.77 -1.09
C TRP A 53 9.71 -7.06 -0.99
N LEU A 54 8.96 -6.95 -2.09
CA LEU A 54 7.57 -7.34 -2.12
C LEU A 54 7.38 -8.83 -1.80
N ASP A 55 8.17 -9.73 -2.40
CA ASP A 55 8.08 -11.16 -2.07
C ASP A 55 8.37 -11.45 -0.59
N LEU A 56 9.37 -10.77 -0.02
CA LEU A 56 9.68 -10.87 1.41
C LEU A 56 8.52 -10.39 2.27
N SER A 57 7.89 -9.27 1.88
CA SER A 57 6.69 -8.73 2.51
C SER A 57 5.51 -9.71 2.43
N GLU A 58 5.26 -10.34 1.30
CA GLU A 58 4.14 -11.30 1.17
C GLU A 58 4.45 -12.65 1.83
N GLY A 59 5.74 -12.96 2.05
CA GLY A 59 6.20 -14.23 2.62
C GLY A 59 6.25 -15.38 1.60
N HIS A 60 5.91 -15.12 0.34
CA HIS A 60 6.04 -16.07 -0.75
C HIS A 60 6.38 -15.36 -2.07
N PRO A 61 7.24 -15.95 -2.91
CA PRO A 61 7.57 -15.35 -4.20
C PRO A 61 6.35 -15.33 -5.12
N ILE A 62 6.07 -14.18 -5.73
CA ILE A 62 5.08 -14.12 -6.81
C ILE A 62 5.70 -14.75 -8.06
N THR A 63 5.29 -15.98 -8.36
CA THR A 63 5.84 -16.79 -9.47
C THR A 63 5.33 -16.38 -10.85
N ILE A 64 4.28 -15.56 -10.88
CA ILE A 64 3.65 -15.10 -12.12
C ILE A 64 4.51 -14.00 -12.73
N ALA A 65 4.75 -14.09 -14.04
CA ALA A 65 5.47 -13.07 -14.77
C ALA A 65 4.66 -11.76 -14.75
N ILE A 66 5.13 -10.79 -13.97
CA ILE A 66 4.53 -9.47 -13.81
C ILE A 66 5.58 -8.38 -13.96
N GLY A 67 5.13 -7.14 -14.10
CA GLY A 67 6.01 -5.98 -14.11
C GLY A 67 5.24 -4.70 -13.87
N LEU A 68 5.99 -3.61 -13.85
CA LEU A 68 5.45 -2.28 -13.59
C LEU A 68 5.24 -1.54 -14.92
N ARG A 69 4.20 -0.71 -14.97
CA ARG A 69 4.06 0.34 -15.98
C ARG A 69 3.63 1.63 -15.31
N ARG A 70 4.13 2.76 -15.81
CA ARG A 70 3.69 4.06 -15.32
C ARG A 70 2.24 4.28 -15.73
N ILE A 71 1.44 4.82 -14.83
CA ILE A 71 0.03 5.11 -15.06
C ILE A 71 -0.26 6.58 -14.77
N ASN A 72 -1.25 7.11 -15.46
CA ASN A 72 -1.92 8.33 -15.06
C ASN A 72 -3.18 7.94 -14.30
N VAL A 73 -3.31 8.46 -13.07
CA VAL A 73 -4.47 8.20 -12.23
C VAL A 73 -5.39 9.41 -12.30
N VAL A 74 -6.68 9.17 -12.51
CA VAL A 74 -7.72 10.22 -12.58
C VAL A 74 -8.78 9.96 -11.51
N ARG A 75 -9.32 11.04 -10.94
CA ARG A 75 -10.50 10.95 -10.06
C ARG A 75 -11.72 10.58 -10.90
N VAL A 76 -12.48 9.59 -10.44
CA VAL A 76 -13.77 9.19 -11.06
C VAL A 76 -14.96 9.34 -10.11
N ASP A 77 -14.69 9.43 -8.81
CA ASP A 77 -15.67 9.70 -7.77
C ASP A 77 -14.95 10.24 -6.52
N VAL A 78 -15.71 10.60 -5.49
CA VAL A 78 -15.17 10.97 -4.18
C VAL A 78 -14.34 9.80 -3.62
N LEU A 79 -13.06 10.03 -3.35
CA LEU A 79 -12.09 9.00 -2.93
C LEU A 79 -12.01 7.78 -3.86
N ARG A 80 -12.45 7.87 -5.13
CA ARG A 80 -12.31 6.80 -6.13
C ARG A 80 -11.52 7.28 -7.32
N TYR A 81 -10.55 6.44 -7.69
CA TYR A 81 -9.62 6.72 -8.76
C TYR A 81 -9.65 5.61 -9.79
N ALA A 82 -9.30 5.95 -11.03
CA ALA A 82 -9.15 5.02 -12.14
C ALA A 82 -7.86 5.27 -12.91
N VAL A 83 -7.46 4.29 -13.72
CA VAL A 83 -6.36 4.48 -14.67
C VAL A 83 -6.89 5.26 -15.87
N GLY A 84 -6.49 6.52 -16.00
CA GLY A 84 -6.83 7.34 -17.17
C GLY A 84 -6.00 6.97 -18.39
N SER A 85 -4.73 6.62 -18.19
CA SER A 85 -3.87 6.11 -19.25
C SER A 85 -2.69 5.31 -18.68
N CYS A 86 -2.14 4.40 -19.48
CA CYS A 86 -0.86 3.76 -19.20
C CYS A 86 0.20 4.43 -20.08
N SER A 87 1.26 4.94 -19.45
CA SER A 87 2.36 5.59 -20.15
C SER A 87 3.66 4.82 -19.94
N GLY A 88 4.56 4.89 -20.92
CA GLY A 88 5.90 4.32 -20.82
C GLY A 88 5.98 2.80 -21.07
N PRO A 89 7.22 2.29 -21.11
CA PRO A 89 7.49 0.88 -21.37
C PRO A 89 7.12 0.00 -20.16
N PHE A 90 6.90 -1.28 -20.43
CA PHE A 90 6.86 -2.31 -19.39
C PHE A 90 8.24 -2.39 -18.72
N ILE A 91 8.26 -2.44 -17.40
CA ILE A 91 9.47 -2.64 -16.62
C ILE A 91 9.38 -4.03 -15.99
N PRO A 92 10.13 -5.01 -16.52
CA PRO A 92 10.13 -6.39 -16.02
C PRO A 92 10.52 -6.46 -14.55
N ARG A 93 10.00 -7.48 -13.86
CA ARG A 93 10.29 -7.78 -12.47
C ARG A 93 11.79 -7.83 -12.16
N ASP A 94 12.56 -8.50 -13.00
CA ASP A 94 13.99 -8.75 -12.87
C ASP A 94 14.88 -7.61 -13.41
N SER A 95 14.27 -6.50 -13.82
CA SER A 95 14.99 -5.35 -14.36
C SER A 95 15.89 -4.69 -13.30
N GLY A 96 17.17 -4.56 -13.63
CA GLY A 96 18.14 -3.77 -12.86
C GLY A 96 17.93 -2.24 -12.98
N LYS A 97 16.94 -1.79 -13.76
CA LYS A 97 16.63 -0.36 -13.92
C LYS A 97 16.16 0.23 -12.58
N LEU A 98 16.75 1.36 -12.21
CA LEU A 98 16.30 2.16 -11.07
C LEU A 98 14.87 2.66 -11.28
N LEU A 99 14.07 2.57 -10.22
CA LEU A 99 12.73 3.12 -10.22
C LEU A 99 12.79 4.66 -10.18
N GLU A 100 11.82 5.29 -10.84
CA GLU A 100 11.65 6.73 -10.86
C GLU A 100 10.38 7.13 -10.10
N PRO A 101 10.34 8.31 -9.46
CA PRO A 101 9.13 8.82 -8.81
C PRO A 101 7.91 8.85 -9.76
N GLY A 102 6.75 8.46 -9.26
CA GLY A 102 5.48 8.48 -9.98
C GLY A 102 4.51 7.38 -9.56
N PHE A 103 3.41 7.28 -10.32
CA PHE A 103 2.37 6.27 -10.13
C PHE A 103 2.57 5.10 -11.10
N TYR A 104 2.51 3.88 -10.57
CA TYR A 104 2.69 2.65 -11.32
C TYR A 104 1.53 1.70 -11.07
N GLY A 105 1.16 0.95 -12.11
CA GLY A 105 0.29 -0.21 -11.99
C GLY A 105 1.09 -1.50 -12.18
N VAL A 106 0.53 -2.61 -11.69
CA VAL A 106 1.09 -3.95 -11.89
C VAL A 106 0.36 -4.64 -13.03
N PHE A 107 1.10 -5.16 -13.99
CA PHE A 107 0.58 -5.78 -15.21
C PHE A 107 1.19 -7.17 -15.40
N LEU A 108 0.44 -8.07 -16.02
CA LEU A 108 0.96 -9.36 -16.46
C LEU A 108 1.99 -9.13 -17.57
N ALA A 109 3.08 -9.90 -17.57
CA ALA A 109 4.08 -9.86 -18.62
C ALA A 109 3.46 -10.16 -19.99
N GLU A 110 4.06 -9.60 -21.04
CA GLU A 110 3.64 -9.76 -22.46
C GLU A 110 2.25 -9.19 -22.82
N SER A 111 1.37 -9.00 -21.83
CA SER A 111 0.06 -8.38 -21.99
C SER A 111 0.07 -6.89 -21.63
N ARG A 112 -1.02 -6.20 -21.99
CA ARG A 112 -1.36 -4.89 -21.42
C ARG A 112 -2.39 -5.02 -20.30
N GLU A 113 -2.71 -6.24 -19.89
CA GLU A 113 -3.74 -6.52 -18.91
C GLU A 113 -3.19 -6.30 -17.50
N PRO A 114 -3.97 -5.65 -16.62
CA PRO A 114 -3.58 -5.50 -15.23
C PRO A 114 -3.54 -6.85 -14.52
N PHE A 115 -2.73 -6.91 -13.46
CA PHE A 115 -2.69 -8.09 -12.59
C PHE A 115 -4.06 -8.31 -11.92
N PRO A 116 -4.68 -9.49 -12.08
CA PRO A 116 -6.10 -9.69 -11.74
C PRO A 116 -6.34 -9.97 -10.25
N TRP A 117 -5.29 -10.11 -9.44
CA TRP A 117 -5.42 -10.37 -8.01
C TRP A 117 -5.15 -9.12 -7.18
N PRO A 118 -5.73 -9.03 -5.97
CA PRO A 118 -5.34 -8.01 -5.01
C PRO A 118 -3.82 -8.03 -4.84
N PHE A 119 -3.15 -6.97 -5.26
CA PHE A 119 -1.73 -6.82 -5.00
C PHE A 119 -1.53 -6.65 -3.48
N GLY A 120 -0.89 -7.65 -2.86
CA GLY A 120 -1.08 -8.11 -1.47
C GLY A 120 -0.77 -7.14 -0.34
N MET A 121 -0.27 -5.95 -0.66
CA MET A 121 0.08 -4.93 0.32
C MET A 121 -1.11 -4.38 1.14
N ASN A 122 -2.35 -4.58 0.71
CA ASN A 122 -3.52 -3.97 1.37
C ASN A 122 -4.12 -4.79 2.51
N SER A 123 -3.77 -6.06 2.68
CA SER A 123 -4.60 -6.97 3.48
C SER A 123 -4.40 -6.82 4.99
N LYS A 124 -3.18 -6.54 5.49
CA LYS A 124 -2.92 -6.23 6.92
C LYS A 124 -1.66 -5.38 7.04
N ARG A 125 -1.80 -4.09 7.36
CA ARG A 125 -0.66 -3.25 7.75
C ARG A 125 0.07 -3.94 8.91
N GLY A 126 1.39 -4.11 8.78
CA GLY A 126 2.22 -4.60 9.87
C GLY A 126 2.14 -3.65 11.06
N MET A 127 1.99 -4.20 12.26
CA MET A 127 2.16 -3.43 13.50
C MET A 127 3.64 -3.23 13.77
N LYS A 128 4.01 -2.09 14.36
CA LYS A 128 5.39 -1.88 14.81
C LYS A 128 5.71 -2.85 15.95
N PHE A 129 6.99 -3.21 16.13
CA PHE A 129 7.37 -4.09 17.24
C PHE A 129 6.93 -3.57 18.60
N GLN A 130 7.07 -2.26 18.86
CA GLN A 130 6.60 -1.64 20.11
C GLN A 130 5.08 -1.77 20.34
N ASP A 131 4.28 -1.83 19.27
CA ASP A 131 2.82 -1.86 19.35
C ASP A 131 2.32 -3.31 19.53
N LEU A 132 3.18 -4.31 19.32
CA LEU A 132 2.82 -5.73 19.47
C LEU A 132 2.47 -6.07 20.91
N ASP A 133 3.29 -5.63 21.86
CA ASP A 133 3.07 -5.91 23.28
C ASP A 133 1.72 -5.35 23.74
N GLU A 134 1.42 -4.10 23.39
CA GLU A 134 0.13 -3.46 23.70
C GLU A 134 -1.04 -4.16 23.00
N PHE A 135 -0.89 -4.51 21.72
CA PHE A 135 -1.92 -5.21 20.97
C PHE A 135 -2.26 -6.55 21.63
N TYR A 136 -1.27 -7.39 21.92
CA TYR A 136 -1.50 -8.70 22.54
C TYR A 136 -1.94 -8.60 24.00
N ALA A 137 -1.48 -7.60 24.75
CA ALA A 137 -2.00 -7.32 26.09
C ALA A 137 -3.49 -6.95 26.05
N SER A 138 -3.91 -6.17 25.05
CA SER A 138 -5.30 -5.76 24.86
C SER A 138 -6.19 -6.88 24.30
N TYR A 139 -5.59 -7.84 23.59
CA TYR A 139 -6.29 -8.99 23.03
C TYR A 139 -6.77 -9.89 24.17
N ARG A 140 -8.04 -9.69 24.59
CA ARG A 140 -8.71 -10.67 25.44
C ARG A 140 -8.76 -11.97 24.65
N SER A 141 -8.14 -13.01 25.17
CA SER A 141 -8.04 -14.28 24.46
C SER A 141 -9.42 -14.71 23.98
N PRO A 142 -9.55 -15.09 22.70
CA PRO A 142 -10.75 -15.75 22.23
C PRO A 142 -11.02 -16.93 23.19
N PRO A 143 -12.25 -17.11 23.68
CA PRO A 143 -12.59 -18.18 24.62
C PRO A 143 -12.32 -19.61 24.10
N CYS A 144 -11.85 -19.74 22.85
CA CYS A 144 -11.62 -21.00 22.16
C CYS A 144 -10.19 -21.59 22.25
N LEU A 145 -9.21 -20.93 22.90
CA LEU A 145 -7.88 -21.51 23.14
C LEU A 145 -7.49 -21.54 24.64
N PRO A 146 -8.14 -22.40 25.45
CA PRO A 146 -7.76 -22.59 26.84
C PRO A 146 -6.31 -23.08 26.95
N GLY A 147 -5.44 -22.29 27.59
CA GLY A 147 -4.04 -22.64 27.87
C GLY A 147 -2.98 -21.69 27.27
N VAL A 148 -3.33 -20.88 26.26
CA VAL A 148 -2.40 -19.92 25.64
C VAL A 148 -2.27 -18.62 26.48
N ASP A 149 -3.28 -18.35 27.32
CA ASP A 149 -3.41 -17.12 28.09
C ASP A 149 -2.30 -16.86 29.12
N SER A 150 -1.68 -17.91 29.65
CA SER A 150 -0.63 -17.77 30.68
C SER A 150 0.77 -17.57 30.11
N LEU A 151 1.01 -17.93 28.84
CA LEU A 151 2.33 -17.85 28.21
C LEU A 151 2.57 -16.47 27.58
N LEU A 152 1.54 -15.94 26.89
CA LEU A 152 1.63 -14.69 26.14
C LEU A 152 1.83 -13.42 26.99
N ARG A 153 1.29 -13.37 28.21
CA ARG A 153 0.92 -12.08 28.83
C ARG A 153 2.06 -11.28 29.48
N ASP A 154 3.17 -11.89 29.91
CA ASP A 154 4.19 -11.15 30.69
C ASP A 154 5.66 -11.54 30.43
N THR A 155 5.97 -12.51 29.56
CA THR A 155 7.35 -13.07 29.50
C THR A 155 7.97 -13.28 28.13
N GLU A 156 7.22 -13.22 27.03
CA GLU A 156 7.72 -13.74 25.75
C GLU A 156 8.81 -12.86 25.12
N ASN A 157 8.68 -11.54 25.21
CA ASN A 157 9.71 -10.61 24.75
C ASN A 157 10.78 -10.29 25.82
N ARG A 158 10.68 -10.86 27.03
CA ARG A 158 11.69 -10.65 28.06
C ARG A 158 12.95 -11.46 27.75
N ILE A 159 14.09 -10.76 27.64
CA ILE A 159 15.40 -11.37 27.43
C ILE A 159 15.92 -11.90 28.78
N PRO A 160 16.20 -13.20 28.92
CA PRO A 160 16.83 -13.74 30.12
C PRO A 160 18.20 -13.08 30.38
N SER A 161 18.50 -12.72 31.62
CA SER A 161 19.75 -12.03 31.97
C SER A 161 21.01 -12.79 31.57
N ALA A 162 21.00 -14.12 31.71
CA ALA A 162 22.10 -14.98 31.26
C ALA A 162 22.32 -14.88 29.74
N LEU A 163 21.24 -14.86 28.96
CA LEU A 163 21.30 -14.77 27.50
C LEU A 163 21.75 -13.36 27.05
N ALA A 164 21.29 -12.32 27.74
CA ALA A 164 21.77 -10.95 27.53
C ALA A 164 23.28 -10.82 27.82
N ALA A 165 23.77 -11.40 28.90
CA ALA A 165 25.19 -11.39 29.24
C ALA A 165 26.04 -12.09 28.15
N LEU A 166 25.56 -13.20 27.59
CA LEU A 166 26.20 -13.88 26.45
C LEU A 166 26.24 -13.00 25.20
N ALA A 167 25.17 -12.26 24.90
CA ALA A 167 25.13 -11.34 23.77
C ALA A 167 26.12 -10.19 23.93
N VAL A 168 26.17 -9.56 25.11
CA VAL A 168 27.15 -8.51 25.42
C VAL A 168 28.58 -9.02 25.29
N ALA A 169 28.86 -10.22 25.80
CA ALA A 169 30.18 -10.84 25.71
C ALA A 169 30.56 -11.14 24.25
N ARG A 170 29.64 -11.67 23.44
CA ARG A 170 29.84 -11.91 22.00
C ARG A 170 30.14 -10.62 21.25
N ASP A 171 29.39 -9.56 21.53
CA ASP A 171 29.47 -8.29 20.80
C ASP A 171 30.58 -7.36 21.33
N GLY A 172 31.23 -7.72 22.44
CA GLY A 172 32.22 -6.88 23.11
C GLY A 172 31.65 -5.52 23.55
N SER A 173 30.36 -5.50 23.93
CA SER A 173 29.58 -4.30 24.24
C SER A 173 29.45 -3.26 23.11
N LYS A 174 29.86 -3.60 21.87
CA LYS A 174 29.72 -2.72 20.71
C LYS A 174 28.29 -2.74 20.19
N CYS A 175 27.82 -1.59 19.72
CA CYS A 175 26.57 -1.50 18.99
C CYS A 175 26.72 -2.16 17.61
N CYS A 176 25.83 -3.09 17.27
CA CYS A 176 25.82 -3.77 15.98
C CYS A 176 25.51 -2.84 14.80
N MET A 177 24.81 -1.72 15.04
CA MET A 177 24.38 -0.78 14.00
C MET A 177 25.37 0.35 13.73
N THR A 178 26.24 0.66 14.69
CA THR A 178 27.17 1.80 14.59
C THR A 178 28.63 1.38 14.76
N GLY A 179 28.90 0.12 15.12
CA GLY A 179 30.24 -0.38 15.44
C GLY A 179 30.88 0.22 16.71
N ARG A 180 30.22 1.19 17.34
CA ARG A 180 30.74 2.00 18.45
C ARG A 180 30.61 1.29 19.79
N SER A 181 31.61 1.47 20.66
CA SER A 181 31.62 1.03 22.06
C SER A 181 31.63 2.20 23.06
N ASP A 182 31.71 3.44 22.59
CA ASP A 182 31.77 4.65 23.42
C ASP A 182 30.39 5.19 23.81
N LEU A 183 29.32 4.63 23.23
CA LEU A 183 27.94 4.96 23.57
C LEU A 183 27.33 3.89 24.50
N PRO A 184 26.39 4.26 25.39
CA PRO A 184 25.63 3.30 26.15
C PRO A 184 24.90 2.31 25.23
N THR A 185 25.09 1.02 25.49
CA THR A 185 24.43 -0.06 24.75
C THR A 185 23.50 -0.88 25.64
N THR A 186 22.55 -1.57 25.00
CA THR A 186 21.66 -2.54 25.63
C THR A 186 21.43 -3.72 24.68
N VAL A 187 20.87 -4.81 25.18
CA VAL A 187 20.55 -5.98 24.36
C VAL A 187 19.07 -5.95 23.98
N THR A 188 18.78 -6.23 22.72
CA THR A 188 17.39 -6.39 22.23
C THR A 188 17.27 -7.58 21.27
N TRP A 189 16.04 -8.03 21.01
CA TRP A 189 15.77 -9.04 19.99
C TRP A 189 15.92 -8.43 18.60
N VAL A 190 16.57 -9.13 17.66
CA VAL A 190 16.60 -8.79 16.24
C VAL A 190 15.20 -8.94 15.64
N PHE A 191 14.52 -10.03 16.00
CA PHE A 191 13.11 -10.25 15.70
C PHE A 191 12.38 -10.70 16.97
N PRO A 192 11.54 -9.86 17.58
CA PRO A 192 10.86 -10.20 18.84
C PRO A 192 10.09 -11.51 18.74
N PRO A 193 10.22 -12.44 19.71
CA PRO A 193 9.48 -13.71 19.69
C PRO A 193 7.97 -13.55 19.44
N LEU A 194 7.35 -12.52 20.04
CA LEU A 194 5.92 -12.23 19.86
C LEU A 194 5.56 -11.82 18.43
N ALA A 195 6.51 -11.26 17.65
CA ALA A 195 6.31 -10.98 16.24
C ALA A 195 6.19 -12.26 15.41
N GLY A 196 6.81 -13.37 15.85
CA GLY A 196 6.68 -14.68 15.22
C GLY A 196 5.24 -15.20 15.19
N TYR A 197 4.45 -14.91 16.23
CA TYR A 197 3.03 -15.29 16.30
C TYR A 197 2.20 -14.67 15.16
N ASN A 198 2.53 -13.45 14.73
CA ASN A 198 1.84 -12.80 13.61
C ASN A 198 2.11 -13.47 12.26
N LEU A 199 3.23 -14.21 12.13
CA LEU A 199 3.61 -14.86 10.88
C LEU A 199 2.85 -16.18 10.68
N SER A 200 2.67 -16.97 11.73
CA SER A 200 2.05 -18.29 11.69
C SER A 200 0.65 -18.26 12.31
N GLN A 201 -0.31 -17.62 11.62
CA GLN A 201 -1.72 -17.61 12.04
C GLN A 201 -2.36 -19.01 12.21
N ILE A 202 -1.62 -20.10 11.94
CA ILE A 202 -2.11 -21.48 11.84
C ILE A 202 -1.31 -22.48 12.71
N ASP A 203 -0.07 -22.17 13.12
CA ASP A 203 0.77 -23.12 13.87
C ASP A 203 1.15 -22.61 15.26
N VAL A 204 1.25 -23.54 16.22
CA VAL A 204 1.82 -23.30 17.55
C VAL A 204 3.26 -22.84 17.36
N VAL A 205 3.52 -21.55 17.52
CA VAL A 205 4.88 -21.02 17.45
C VAL A 205 5.70 -21.67 18.55
N VAL A 206 6.77 -22.37 18.17
CA VAL A 206 7.76 -22.82 19.14
C VAL A 206 8.58 -21.60 19.53
N TYR A 207 8.09 -20.83 20.52
CA TYR A 207 8.73 -19.61 21.01
C TYR A 207 10.22 -19.80 21.33
N GLU A 208 10.57 -20.99 21.81
CA GLU A 208 11.94 -21.37 22.13
C GLU A 208 12.88 -21.25 20.92
N ASP A 209 12.39 -21.44 19.68
CA ASP A 209 13.19 -21.25 18.47
C ASP A 209 13.57 -19.78 18.23
N TYR A 210 12.84 -18.84 18.83
CA TYR A 210 13.12 -17.41 18.75
C TYR A 210 13.95 -16.92 19.95
N ARG A 211 14.00 -17.67 21.05
CA ARG A 211 14.68 -17.27 22.30
C ARG A 211 16.13 -17.77 22.36
N VAL A 212 16.86 -17.53 21.28
CA VAL A 212 18.24 -17.98 21.09
C VAL A 212 19.22 -16.80 21.02
N LEU A 213 20.50 -17.06 21.26
CA LEU A 213 21.55 -16.04 21.29
C LEU A 213 21.70 -15.32 19.92
N GLU A 214 21.49 -16.06 18.84
CA GLU A 214 21.56 -15.59 17.45
C GLU A 214 20.47 -14.55 17.14
N ASN A 215 19.36 -14.54 17.89
CA ASN A 215 18.29 -13.55 17.76
C ASN A 215 18.53 -12.30 18.63
N LEU A 216 19.65 -12.21 19.34
CA LEU A 216 19.97 -11.04 20.15
C LEU A 216 21.00 -10.16 19.46
N MET A 217 20.89 -8.86 19.70
CA MET A 217 21.90 -7.89 19.32
C MET A 217 22.14 -6.88 20.43
N THR A 218 23.39 -6.45 20.55
CA THR A 218 23.76 -5.28 21.34
C THR A 218 23.59 -4.03 20.48
N ILE A 219 22.80 -3.06 20.94
CA ILE A 219 22.44 -1.84 20.20
C ILE A 219 22.61 -0.60 21.09
N CYS A 220 22.97 0.55 20.51
CA CYS A 220 22.96 1.84 21.21
C CYS A 220 21.56 2.12 21.78
N THR A 221 21.50 2.57 23.04
CA THR A 221 20.21 2.86 23.71
C THR A 221 19.37 3.88 22.96
N THR A 222 20.00 4.83 22.28
CA THR A 222 19.35 5.85 21.43
C THR A 222 18.70 5.29 20.17
N LEU A 223 19.06 4.08 19.73
CA LEU A 223 18.50 3.42 18.55
C LEU A 223 17.42 2.38 18.88
N VAL A 224 17.22 2.05 20.16
CA VAL A 224 16.22 1.04 20.59
C VAL A 224 14.82 1.45 20.17
N ALA A 225 14.39 2.68 20.51
CA ALA A 225 13.05 3.15 20.15
C ALA A 225 12.84 3.23 18.63
N PRO A 226 13.74 3.83 17.83
CA PRO A 226 13.64 3.75 16.37
C PRO A 226 13.58 2.32 15.82
N PHE A 227 14.37 1.40 16.38
CA PHE A 227 14.36 0.00 15.96
C PHE A 227 13.02 -0.69 16.24
N HIS A 228 12.47 -0.50 17.45
CA HIS A 228 11.15 -1.04 17.82
C HIS A 228 9.99 -0.39 17.07
N GLN A 229 10.20 0.82 16.53
CA GLN A 229 9.26 1.49 15.62
C GLN A 229 9.39 1.03 14.18
N ASN A 230 10.28 0.08 13.90
CA ASN A 230 10.66 -0.36 12.57
C ASN A 230 11.21 0.79 11.70
N SER A 231 11.77 1.84 12.30
CA SER A 231 12.30 3.01 11.57
C SER A 231 13.54 2.67 10.74
N PHE A 232 14.14 1.50 10.95
CA PHE A 232 15.17 0.92 10.09
C PHE A 232 15.23 -0.60 10.29
N SER A 233 15.86 -1.31 9.36
CA SER A 233 16.14 -2.75 9.44
C SER A 233 17.31 -3.11 8.52
N VAL A 234 17.62 -4.40 8.35
CA VAL A 234 18.80 -4.87 7.60
C VAL A 234 18.37 -5.80 6.47
N ASP A 235 18.71 -5.42 5.24
CA ASP A 235 18.53 -6.23 4.05
C ASP A 235 19.68 -7.22 3.93
N TYR A 236 19.48 -8.43 4.46
CA TYR A 236 20.55 -9.44 4.54
C TYR A 236 21.00 -9.92 3.15
N GLU A 237 20.09 -9.96 2.17
CA GLU A 237 20.39 -10.35 0.78
C GLU A 237 21.12 -9.26 -0.01
N ASP A 238 21.15 -8.02 0.49
CA ASP A 238 21.86 -6.91 -0.14
C ASP A 238 23.09 -6.53 0.70
N SER A 239 23.98 -7.52 0.89
CA SER A 239 25.23 -7.38 1.65
C SER A 239 25.05 -6.87 3.09
N GLN A 240 23.90 -7.17 3.72
CA GLN A 240 23.56 -6.69 5.07
C GLN A 240 23.46 -5.16 5.15
N ARG A 241 22.97 -4.53 4.09
CA ARG A 241 22.73 -3.09 4.03
C ARG A 241 21.64 -2.67 5.03
N VAL A 242 21.90 -1.60 5.77
CA VAL A 242 20.90 -0.96 6.63
C VAL A 242 19.92 -0.15 5.77
N VAL A 243 18.64 -0.47 5.88
CA VAL A 243 17.55 0.23 5.19
C VAL A 243 16.78 1.05 6.21
N THR A 244 16.78 2.37 6.05
CA THR A 244 16.09 3.32 6.92
C THR A 244 14.71 3.69 6.35
N PHE A 245 13.70 3.78 7.19
CA PHE A 245 12.33 4.17 6.80
C PHE A 245 11.92 5.53 7.37
N ALA A 246 12.72 6.06 8.31
CA ALA A 246 12.57 7.38 8.90
C ALA A 246 13.95 7.94 9.24
N ASP A 247 13.98 9.22 9.62
CA ASP A 247 15.20 9.86 10.09
C ASP A 247 15.60 9.29 11.45
N LEU A 248 16.90 9.04 11.63
CA LEU A 248 17.45 8.42 12.83
C LEU A 248 18.23 9.45 13.67
N PRO A 249 18.25 9.28 15.00
CA PRO A 249 18.93 10.23 15.90
C PRO A 249 20.46 10.12 15.88
N ASN A 250 21.00 9.05 15.30
CA ASN A 250 22.45 8.83 15.15
C ASN A 250 22.72 8.24 13.77
N ASP A 251 23.93 8.47 13.29
CA ASP A 251 24.42 7.80 12.09
C ASP A 251 24.52 6.30 12.35
N VAL A 252 23.90 5.53 11.46
CA VAL A 252 24.04 4.07 11.38
C VAL A 252 25.04 3.77 10.27
N GLU A 253 25.78 2.67 10.44
CA GLU A 253 26.61 2.16 9.36
C GLU A 253 25.74 1.80 8.15
N GLU A 254 26.29 1.96 6.95
CA GLU A 254 25.58 1.56 5.73
C GLU A 254 25.39 0.03 5.69
N HIS A 255 26.35 -0.71 6.25
CA HIS A 255 26.35 -2.17 6.32
C HIS A 255 26.76 -2.62 7.73
N ILE A 256 26.07 -3.61 8.27
CA ILE A 256 26.45 -4.19 9.56
C ILE A 256 27.46 -5.31 9.40
N ALA A 257 28.22 -5.60 10.46
CA ALA A 257 29.07 -6.78 10.51
C ALA A 257 28.23 -8.06 10.56
N ALA A 258 28.67 -9.09 9.83
CA ALA A 258 28.01 -10.38 9.83
C ALA A 258 28.01 -11.01 11.23
N ASN A 259 26.82 -11.35 11.71
CA ASN A 259 26.62 -12.16 12.91
C ASN A 259 26.20 -13.57 12.48
N PRO A 260 27.08 -14.58 12.57
CA PRO A 260 26.76 -15.95 12.19
C PRO A 260 25.50 -16.45 12.90
N GLY A 261 24.57 -17.03 12.15
CA GLY A 261 23.30 -17.57 12.68
C GLY A 261 22.17 -16.54 12.85
N ALA A 262 22.46 -15.23 12.84
CA ALA A 262 21.43 -14.19 12.94
C ALA A 262 20.66 -13.96 11.62
N GLU A 263 21.12 -14.55 10.51
CA GLU A 263 20.58 -14.40 9.15
C GLU A 263 19.05 -14.56 9.10
N ARG A 264 18.52 -15.63 9.69
CA ARG A 264 17.07 -15.88 9.67
C ARG A 264 16.28 -14.76 10.36
N PHE A 265 16.81 -14.23 11.46
CA PHE A 265 16.12 -13.20 12.25
C PHE A 265 16.18 -11.85 11.57
N TRP A 266 17.29 -11.53 10.91
CA TRP A 266 17.39 -10.33 10.07
C TRP A 266 16.41 -10.39 8.90
N ARG A 267 16.31 -11.53 8.21
CA ARG A 267 15.30 -11.74 7.15
C ARG A 267 13.88 -11.50 7.64
N LEU A 268 13.51 -12.09 8.79
CA LEU A 268 12.19 -11.91 9.40
C LEU A 268 11.94 -10.46 9.83
N SER A 269 12.93 -9.82 10.46
CA SER A 269 12.87 -8.41 10.89
C SER A 269 12.70 -7.46 9.72
N PHE A 270 13.40 -7.72 8.62
CA PHE A 270 13.32 -6.92 7.41
C PHE A 270 11.98 -7.11 6.70
N ALA A 271 11.54 -8.36 6.49
CA ALA A 271 10.22 -8.67 5.95
C ALA A 271 9.09 -8.01 6.77
N HIS A 272 9.19 -8.03 8.11
CA HIS A 272 8.23 -7.37 8.99
C HIS A 272 8.27 -5.85 8.87
N SER A 273 9.46 -5.25 8.84
CA SER A 273 9.62 -3.80 8.62
C SER A 273 9.04 -3.36 7.28
N LEU A 274 9.19 -4.16 6.22
CA LEU A 274 8.53 -3.92 4.94
C LEU A 274 7.00 -3.95 5.08
N LYS A 275 6.41 -4.90 5.82
CA LYS A 275 4.95 -4.88 6.10
C LYS A 275 4.47 -3.65 6.87
N VAL A 276 5.34 -3.01 7.66
CA VAL A 276 5.00 -1.76 8.37
C VAL A 276 5.02 -0.57 7.42
N HIS A 277 5.96 -0.52 6.48
CA HIS A 277 6.27 0.69 5.68
C HIS A 277 5.98 0.61 4.19
N PHE A 278 5.66 -0.55 3.64
CA PHE A 278 5.36 -0.73 2.22
C PHE A 278 3.86 -0.62 1.93
N PRO A 279 2.98 -1.34 2.68
CA PRO A 279 1.53 -1.22 2.59
C PRO A 279 0.98 0.18 2.64
N GLY A 280 -0.30 0.29 2.25
CA GLY A 280 -1.15 1.42 2.55
C GLY A 280 -1.05 2.56 1.54
N GLY A 281 -1.79 3.63 1.82
CA GLY A 281 -1.97 4.71 0.86
C GLY A 281 -3.40 4.85 0.37
N ASP A 282 -4.24 3.81 0.51
CA ASP A 282 -5.69 3.97 0.38
C ASP A 282 -6.15 5.04 1.37
N PRO A 283 -6.75 6.16 0.92
CA PRO A 283 -7.25 7.20 1.80
C PRO A 283 -8.48 6.76 2.60
N ALA A 284 -9.20 5.72 2.19
CA ALA A 284 -10.49 5.36 2.79
C ALA A 284 -10.47 5.21 4.33
N PRO A 285 -9.43 4.63 4.97
CA PRO A 285 -9.32 4.57 6.42
C PRO A 285 -9.27 5.94 7.11
N ASP A 286 -8.70 6.96 6.47
CA ASP A 286 -8.61 8.33 7.01
C ASP A 286 -9.97 9.02 7.07
N PHE A 287 -10.96 8.49 6.35
CA PHE A 287 -12.30 9.06 6.19
C PHE A 287 -13.42 8.15 6.68
N LYS A 288 -13.14 7.15 7.54
CA LYS A 288 -14.17 6.22 8.07
C LYS A 288 -15.36 6.88 8.77
N GLY A 289 -15.22 8.12 9.25
CA GLY A 289 -16.30 8.89 9.86
C GLY A 289 -17.17 9.69 8.87
N TYR A 290 -16.79 9.73 7.60
CA TYR A 290 -17.50 10.49 6.57
C TYR A 290 -18.38 9.56 5.74
N ASN A 291 -19.64 9.95 5.57
CA ASN A 291 -20.59 9.22 4.73
C ASN A 291 -20.76 9.98 3.40
N VAL A 292 -19.98 9.57 2.40
CA VAL A 292 -20.03 10.14 1.03
C VAL A 292 -21.45 10.14 0.49
N GLU A 293 -22.19 9.03 0.68
CA GLU A 293 -23.53 8.87 0.14
C GLU A 293 -24.52 9.84 0.79
N ALA A 294 -24.45 10.00 2.11
CA ALA A 294 -25.29 10.94 2.84
C ALA A 294 -25.01 12.40 2.40
N TRP A 295 -23.74 12.76 2.20
CA TRP A 295 -23.37 14.12 1.77
C TRP A 295 -23.80 14.39 0.33
N MET A 296 -23.62 13.40 -0.56
CA MET A 296 -24.08 13.51 -1.94
C MET A 296 -25.60 13.60 -2.04
N GLU A 297 -26.34 12.91 -1.16
CA GLU A 297 -27.80 12.99 -1.10
C GLU A 297 -28.28 14.33 -0.56
N GLU A 298 -27.63 14.87 0.47
CA GLU A 298 -27.90 16.21 1.01
C GLU A 298 -27.81 17.28 -0.10
N LEU A 299 -26.76 17.22 -0.92
CA LEU A 299 -26.57 18.13 -2.06
C LEU A 299 -27.67 18.03 -3.11
N ARG A 300 -28.21 16.81 -3.36
CA ARG A 300 -29.31 16.60 -4.32
C ARG A 300 -30.64 17.12 -3.79
N ALA A 301 -30.92 16.92 -2.50
CA ALA A 301 -32.23 17.19 -1.91
C ALA A 301 -32.49 18.67 -1.67
N SER A 302 -31.51 19.39 -1.12
CA SER A 302 -31.72 20.73 -0.56
C SER A 302 -30.96 21.83 -1.30
N GLY A 303 -30.09 21.47 -2.24
CA GLY A 303 -29.01 22.34 -2.72
C GLY A 303 -27.95 22.59 -1.63
N PRO A 304 -26.70 22.90 -2.00
CA PRO A 304 -25.64 23.08 -1.01
C PRO A 304 -25.87 24.34 -0.17
N GLN A 305 -26.01 24.18 1.14
CA GLN A 305 -25.69 25.25 2.10
C GLN A 305 -24.16 25.41 2.14
N LEU A 306 -23.59 26.08 1.13
CA LEU A 306 -22.14 26.18 0.90
C LEU A 306 -21.38 26.84 2.06
N ASP A 307 -22.10 27.53 2.95
CA ASP A 307 -21.60 28.15 4.17
C ASP A 307 -21.40 27.16 5.33
N ASP A 308 -21.93 25.93 5.26
CA ASP A 308 -21.67 24.90 6.26
C ASP A 308 -20.14 24.60 6.32
N PRO A 309 -19.51 24.69 7.51
CA PRO A 309 -18.09 24.43 7.69
C PRO A 309 -17.60 23.09 7.12
N LYS A 310 -18.46 22.06 7.03
CA LYS A 310 -18.07 20.75 6.50
C LYS A 310 -17.63 20.82 5.03
N TRP A 311 -18.21 21.72 4.24
CA TRP A 311 -17.86 21.92 2.82
C TRP A 311 -16.53 22.63 2.62
N GLN A 312 -16.07 23.35 3.66
CA GLN A 312 -14.76 24.02 3.66
C GLN A 312 -13.61 23.05 3.96
N THR A 313 -13.93 21.85 4.47
CA THR A 313 -12.93 20.80 4.67
C THR A 313 -12.41 20.29 3.31
N PRO A 314 -11.17 19.78 3.24
CA PRO A 314 -10.67 19.20 2.01
C PRO A 314 -11.63 18.14 1.42
N PHE A 315 -12.16 17.24 2.26
CA PHE A 315 -13.08 16.19 1.83
C PHE A 315 -14.41 16.75 1.31
N GLY A 316 -14.98 17.75 2.00
CA GLY A 316 -16.18 18.44 1.54
C GLY A 316 -16.01 19.13 0.20
N ARG A 317 -14.84 19.71 -0.06
CA ARG A 317 -14.51 20.29 -1.38
C ARG A 317 -14.50 19.23 -2.48
N GLU A 318 -13.89 18.06 -2.25
CA GLU A 318 -13.94 16.98 -3.26
C GLU A 318 -15.37 16.48 -3.51
N VAL A 319 -16.20 16.37 -2.46
CA VAL A 319 -17.61 15.99 -2.61
C VAL A 319 -18.36 17.02 -3.47
N LEU A 320 -18.18 18.31 -3.21
CA LEU A 320 -18.77 19.39 -4.00
C LEU A 320 -18.30 19.37 -5.46
N GLU A 321 -17.00 19.23 -5.69
CA GLU A 321 -16.43 19.16 -7.04
C GLU A 321 -17.02 17.99 -7.83
N VAL A 322 -17.04 16.79 -7.26
CA VAL A 322 -17.61 15.60 -7.91
C VAL A 322 -19.12 15.77 -8.14
N HIS A 323 -19.83 16.41 -7.22
CA HIS A 323 -21.25 16.72 -7.40
C HIS A 323 -21.49 17.65 -8.60
N PHE A 324 -20.76 18.76 -8.69
CA PHE A 324 -20.90 19.72 -9.79
C PHE A 324 -20.47 19.13 -11.13
N GLU A 325 -19.38 18.35 -11.16
CA GLU A 325 -18.94 17.61 -12.35
C GLU A 325 -20.06 16.70 -12.89
N ARG A 326 -20.77 16.00 -11.99
CA ARG A 326 -21.90 15.14 -12.37
C ARG A 326 -23.09 15.92 -12.90
N GLN A 327 -23.40 17.07 -12.32
CA GLN A 327 -24.49 17.92 -12.80
C GLN A 327 -24.21 18.43 -14.21
N MET A 328 -23.01 18.95 -14.47
CA MET A 328 -22.62 19.41 -15.80
C MET A 328 -22.62 18.29 -16.84
N ALA A 329 -22.10 17.10 -16.49
CA ALA A 329 -22.10 15.96 -17.42
C ALA A 329 -23.53 15.50 -17.80
N VAL A 330 -24.49 15.59 -16.88
CA VAL A 330 -25.90 15.32 -17.16
C VAL A 330 -26.47 16.36 -18.11
N GLU A 331 -26.20 17.65 -17.89
CA GLU A 331 -26.64 18.73 -18.78
C GLU A 331 -26.06 18.57 -20.20
N GLU A 332 -24.78 18.22 -20.34
CA GLU A 332 -24.14 17.98 -21.64
C GLU A 332 -24.74 16.78 -22.40
N ASP A 333 -25.02 15.66 -21.72
CA ASP A 333 -25.70 14.50 -22.33
C ASP A 333 -27.13 14.84 -22.75
N TRP A 334 -27.86 15.62 -21.95
CA TRP A 334 -29.19 16.12 -22.33
C TRP A 334 -29.12 17.02 -23.57
N ASP A 335 -28.19 17.98 -23.60
CA ASP A 335 -27.99 18.89 -24.73
C ASP A 335 -27.63 18.14 -26.02
N TRP A 336 -26.73 17.15 -25.92
CA TRP A 336 -26.37 16.31 -27.05
C TRP A 336 -27.57 15.52 -27.60
N ARG A 337 -28.40 14.93 -26.73
CA ARG A 337 -29.61 14.19 -27.14
C ARG A 337 -30.64 15.10 -27.80
N VAL A 338 -30.82 16.33 -27.31
CA VAL A 338 -31.73 17.31 -27.91
C VAL A 338 -31.25 17.70 -29.31
N ARG A 339 -29.94 17.98 -29.48
CA ARG A 339 -29.34 18.32 -30.77
C ARG A 339 -29.45 17.18 -31.79
N ASP A 340 -29.16 15.93 -31.40
CA ASP A 340 -29.32 14.76 -32.27
C ASP A 340 -30.79 14.53 -32.68
N SER A 341 -31.73 14.70 -31.74
CA SER A 341 -33.17 14.60 -32.03
C SER A 341 -33.63 15.64 -33.06
N ASP A 342 -33.20 16.89 -32.91
CA ASP A 342 -33.55 17.97 -33.85
C ASP A 342 -32.87 17.79 -35.21
N GLU A 343 -31.64 17.30 -35.26
CA GLU A 343 -30.96 16.97 -36.51
C GLU A 343 -31.67 15.83 -37.26
N ARG A 344 -32.11 14.77 -36.55
CA ARG A 344 -32.92 13.69 -37.13
C ARG A 344 -34.26 14.18 -37.66
N LYS A 345 -34.94 15.09 -36.94
CA LYS A 345 -36.20 15.71 -37.41
C LYS A 345 -35.99 16.57 -38.65
N ARG A 346 -34.89 17.34 -38.72
CA ARG A 346 -34.53 18.14 -39.91
C ARG A 346 -34.26 17.24 -41.11
N LYS A 347 -33.48 16.18 -40.95
CA LYS A 347 -33.20 15.20 -42.02
C LYS A 347 -34.47 14.53 -42.56
N ARG A 348 -35.45 14.22 -41.70
CA ARG A 348 -36.76 13.67 -42.12
C ARG A 348 -37.63 14.64 -42.93
N ARG A 349 -37.50 15.96 -42.73
CA ARG A 349 -38.28 16.97 -43.48
C ARG A 349 -37.73 17.25 -44.88
N VAL A 350 -36.47 16.89 -45.15
CA VAL A 350 -35.78 17.21 -46.41
C VAL A 350 -35.84 16.04 -47.41
N VAL A 351 -36.30 14.86 -47.02
CA VAL A 351 -36.62 13.79 -47.98
C VAL A 351 -37.87 14.24 -48.73
N PRO A 352 -37.77 14.59 -50.03
CA PRO A 352 -38.96 14.87 -50.83
C PRO A 352 -39.85 13.63 -50.79
N PRO A 353 -41.18 13.76 -50.77
CA PRO A 353 -42.05 12.61 -50.94
C PRO A 353 -41.62 11.92 -52.23
N THR A 354 -40.98 10.76 -52.10
CA THR A 354 -40.71 9.89 -53.24
C THR A 354 -42.06 9.64 -53.84
N ALA A 355 -42.26 10.12 -55.08
CA ALA A 355 -43.50 9.95 -55.81
C ALA A 355 -43.88 8.47 -55.69
N ALA A 356 -45.05 8.21 -55.09
CA ALA A 356 -45.62 6.89 -55.05
C ALA A 356 -45.77 6.44 -56.50
N SER A 357 -44.87 5.55 -56.94
CA SER A 357 -45.07 4.83 -58.18
C SER A 357 -46.17 3.83 -57.89
N ASP A 358 -47.36 4.12 -58.42
CA ASP A 358 -48.49 3.19 -58.50
C ASP A 358 -48.05 1.96 -59.32
N ASP A 359 -47.50 0.94 -58.64
CA ASP A 359 -47.27 -0.37 -59.24
C ASP A 359 -48.38 -1.31 -58.79
N THR A 360 -49.41 -1.38 -59.62
CA THR A 360 -50.57 -2.26 -59.47
C THR A 360 -50.18 -3.66 -59.95
N GLY A 361 -49.47 -4.39 -59.10
CA GLY A 361 -49.20 -5.82 -59.29
C GLY A 361 -50.43 -6.66 -58.94
N SER A 362 -51.19 -7.05 -59.97
CA SER A 362 -52.22 -8.08 -59.89
C SER A 362 -51.59 -9.47 -59.70
N GLU A 363 -51.70 -10.06 -58.50
CA GLU A 363 -51.52 -11.50 -58.31
C GLU A 363 -52.82 -12.22 -58.66
N SER A 364 -52.81 -12.90 -59.79
CA SER A 364 -53.82 -13.89 -60.20
C SER A 364 -53.34 -15.29 -59.84
N GLU A 365 -54.20 -16.04 -59.14
CA GLU A 365 -54.14 -17.49 -58.92
C GLU A 365 -53.94 -18.27 -60.23
N SER A 366 -53.10 -19.32 -60.21
CA SER A 366 -53.42 -20.63 -60.81
C SER A 366 -52.38 -21.72 -60.48
N ALA A 367 -52.94 -22.88 -60.09
CA ALA A 367 -52.41 -24.25 -60.01
C ALA A 367 -51.45 -24.64 -58.86
#